data_AF-A0A0F9JIS4-F1
#
_entry.id   AF-A0A0F9JIS4-F1
#
_cell.length_a   1.000
_cell.length_b   1.000
_cell.length_c   1.000
_cell.angle_alpha   90.00
_cell.angle_beta   90.00
_cell.angle_gamma   90.00
#
_symmetry.space_group_name_H-M   'P 1'
#
loop_
_entity.id
_entity.type
_entity.pdbx_description
1 polymer ?
#
loop_
_entity_poly.entity_id
_entity_poly.type
_entity_poly.pdbx_seq_one_letter_code
_entity_poly.pdbx_strand_id
1 'polypeptide(L)'
;MRKYILYILIVSFVVFSMPFTQAAEDARINLRSSFEDLSASQVHAIPNISIRKWKPWGFYGYSTISHDYKVETIKGEKVVIDHVTGLMWHQSGSRLHMNWTKAKQWIKDLNSSEYAGYNDWRLPTVEEAVSLLEKAKKSDNIYRHCF
;
A
#
# COMPACT_ATOMS: atom_id res chain seq x y z
N MET A 1 51.39 -27.11 36.59
CA MET A 1 51.53 -25.94 37.49
C MET A 1 52.04 -24.75 36.70
N ARG A 2 51.46 -23.57 36.97
CA ARG A 2 51.77 -22.21 36.45
C ARG A 2 51.26 -21.89 35.05
N LYS A 3 50.64 -20.74 34.79
CA LYS A 3 50.10 -19.63 35.62
C LYS A 3 49.27 -18.79 34.62
N TYR A 4 48.02 -18.47 34.94
CA TYR A 4 47.29 -17.41 34.25
C TYR A 4 47.91 -16.06 34.65
N ILE A 5 48.14 -15.18 33.67
CA ILE A 5 48.30 -13.74 33.92
C ILE A 5 47.08 -13.07 33.29
N LEU A 6 46.23 -12.54 34.16
CA LEU A 6 45.11 -11.65 33.84
C LEU A 6 45.60 -10.23 33.52
N TYR A 7 44.73 -9.50 32.81
CA TYR A 7 44.68 -8.04 32.56
C TYR A 7 45.73 -7.54 31.55
N ILE A 8 45.32 -6.88 30.46
CA ILE A 8 44.73 -5.53 30.48
C ILE A 8 43.64 -5.39 29.40
N LEU A 9 42.45 -4.99 29.88
CA LEU A 9 41.38 -4.35 29.12
C LEU A 9 41.85 -2.99 28.59
N ILE A 10 41.31 -2.57 27.43
CA ILE A 10 41.34 -1.20 26.86
C ILE A 10 42.69 -0.94 26.16
N VAL A 11 42.75 -0.78 24.84
CA VAL A 11 42.46 0.48 24.12
C VAL A 11 42.39 0.20 22.60
N SER A 12 41.44 0.86 21.92
CA SER A 12 41.32 1.07 20.46
C SER A 12 40.87 -0.14 19.63
N PHE A 13 39.58 -0.33 19.38
CA PHE A 13 38.72 0.60 18.62
C PHE A 13 39.40 1.12 17.34
N VAL A 14 39.97 0.21 16.55
CA VAL A 14 40.11 0.45 15.10
C VAL A 14 38.86 -0.12 14.44
N VAL A 15 37.86 0.73 14.45
CA VAL A 15 36.80 0.90 13.46
C VAL A 15 36.99 0.00 12.23
N PHE A 16 36.51 -1.25 12.30
CA PHE A 16 35.95 -1.86 11.12
C PHE A 16 34.68 -1.06 10.84
N SER A 17 34.84 0.02 10.08
CA SER A 17 33.75 0.63 9.34
C SER A 17 33.33 -0.41 8.31
N MET A 18 32.59 -1.43 8.76
CA MET A 18 31.57 -1.99 7.91
C MET A 18 30.74 -0.79 7.48
N PRO A 19 30.53 -0.57 6.16
CA PRO A 19 29.43 0.28 5.79
C PRO A 19 28.23 -0.37 6.47
N PHE A 20 27.65 0.31 7.45
CA PHE A 20 26.27 0.11 7.78
C PHE A 20 25.57 0.30 6.44
N THR A 21 25.26 -0.81 5.77
CA THR A 21 24.34 -0.77 4.64
C THR A 21 23.07 -0.28 5.30
N GLN A 22 22.87 1.04 5.22
CA GLN A 22 21.57 1.63 5.31
C GLN A 22 20.83 0.97 4.16
N ALA A 23 20.27 -0.21 4.44
CA ALA A 23 19.23 -0.81 3.64
C ALA A 23 18.30 0.36 3.39
N ALA A 24 18.20 0.72 2.11
CA ALA A 24 17.39 1.84 1.66
C ALA A 24 16.10 1.78 2.47
N GLU A 25 15.86 2.83 3.25
CA GLU A 25 14.52 3.07 3.77
C GLU A 25 13.70 3.23 2.50
N ASP A 26 13.07 2.14 2.06
CA ASP A 26 12.39 2.03 0.78
C ASP A 26 11.54 3.28 0.63
N ALA A 27 11.80 4.06 -0.42
CA ALA A 27 11.16 5.34 -0.63
C ALA A 27 9.65 5.11 -0.76
N ARG A 28 8.92 5.26 0.36
CA ARG A 28 7.48 5.04 0.40
C ARG A 28 6.79 6.05 -0.49
N ILE A 29 5.92 5.58 -1.37
CA ILE A 29 5.10 6.45 -2.19
C ILE A 29 3.98 6.98 -1.31
N ASN A 30 3.96 8.30 -1.11
CA ASN A 30 2.91 8.96 -0.34
C ASN A 30 1.75 9.33 -1.28
N LEU A 31 0.60 8.71 -1.06
CA LEU A 31 -0.64 8.99 -1.77
C LEU A 31 -1.50 9.95 -0.94
N ARG A 32 -2.27 10.83 -1.59
CA ARG A 32 -3.19 11.71 -0.87
C ARG A 32 -4.26 10.89 -0.14
N SER A 33 -4.23 10.93 1.19
CA SER A 33 -5.24 10.29 2.05
C SER A 33 -6.39 11.21 2.49
N SER A 34 -6.45 12.48 2.03
CA SER A 34 -7.59 13.36 2.27
C SER A 34 -8.75 13.11 1.29
N PHE A 35 -9.98 13.04 1.82
CA PHE A 35 -11.20 12.95 1.02
C PHE A 35 -11.61 14.34 0.54
N GLU A 36 -11.11 14.73 -0.63
CA GLU A 36 -11.42 16.01 -1.28
C GLU A 36 -11.96 15.77 -2.69
N ASP A 37 -12.88 16.65 -3.12
CA ASP A 37 -13.29 16.70 -4.51
C ASP A 37 -12.14 17.26 -5.35
N LEU A 38 -11.60 16.43 -6.24
CA LEU A 38 -10.50 16.81 -7.11
C LEU A 38 -11.03 17.50 -8.37
N SER A 39 -10.49 18.66 -8.67
CA SER A 39 -10.69 19.31 -9.96
C SER A 39 -10.00 18.52 -11.08
N ALA A 40 -10.42 18.75 -12.33
CA ALA A 40 -9.77 18.10 -13.47
C ALA A 40 -8.26 18.37 -13.50
N SER A 41 -7.80 19.59 -13.21
CA SER A 41 -6.37 19.92 -13.19
C SER A 41 -5.62 19.20 -12.08
N GLN A 42 -6.23 19.02 -10.91
CA GLN A 42 -5.65 18.23 -9.83
C GLN A 42 -5.52 16.76 -10.22
N VAL A 43 -6.52 16.19 -10.91
CA VAL A 43 -6.46 14.81 -11.43
C VAL A 43 -5.33 14.64 -12.46
N HIS A 44 -5.11 15.64 -13.33
CA HIS A 44 -3.98 15.62 -14.28
C HIS A 44 -2.61 15.64 -13.58
N ALA A 45 -2.55 16.22 -12.37
CA ALA A 45 -1.32 16.38 -11.61
C ALA A 45 -1.06 15.23 -10.63
N ILE A 46 -1.92 14.21 -10.56
CA ILE A 46 -1.70 13.07 -9.68
C ILE A 46 -0.46 12.30 -10.17
N PRO A 47 0.57 12.10 -9.32
CA PRO A 47 1.78 11.40 -9.70
C PRO A 47 1.51 9.91 -9.91
N ASN A 48 2.44 9.22 -10.57
CA ASN A 48 2.43 7.76 -10.70
C ASN A 48 1.18 7.17 -11.40
N ILE A 49 0.52 7.95 -12.26
CA ILE A 49 -0.62 7.51 -13.07
C ILE A 49 -0.31 7.79 -14.55
N SER A 50 -0.55 6.79 -15.40
CA SER A 50 -0.51 6.93 -16.84
C SER A 50 -1.93 7.06 -17.39
N ILE A 51 -2.29 8.26 -17.82
CA ILE A 51 -3.61 8.54 -18.41
C ILE A 51 -3.53 8.32 -19.93
N ARG A 52 -4.37 7.41 -20.44
CA ARG A 52 -4.45 7.07 -21.86
C ARG A 52 -5.46 7.92 -22.62
N LYS A 53 -6.60 8.21 -21.99
CA LYS A 53 -7.71 8.91 -22.65
C LYS A 53 -8.58 9.66 -21.66
N TRP A 54 -8.90 10.90 -22.00
CA TRP A 54 -9.85 11.73 -21.27
C TRP A 54 -11.28 11.60 -21.80
N LYS A 55 -12.24 11.76 -20.90
CA LYS A 55 -13.68 11.79 -21.16
C LYS A 55 -14.32 12.92 -20.37
N PRO A 56 -15.49 13.43 -20.80
CA PRO A 56 -16.24 14.42 -20.02
C PRO A 56 -16.58 13.97 -18.59
N TRP A 57 -16.66 12.66 -18.35
CA TRP A 57 -17.01 12.06 -17.06
C TRP A 57 -15.83 11.37 -16.34
N GLY A 58 -14.58 11.56 -16.81
CA GLY A 58 -13.41 10.95 -16.16
C GLY A 58 -12.27 10.62 -17.12
N PHE A 59 -11.47 9.60 -16.79
CA PHE A 59 -10.34 9.19 -17.61
C PHE A 59 -10.13 7.67 -17.61
N TYR A 60 -9.48 7.17 -18.65
CA TYR A 60 -8.93 5.83 -18.71
C TYR A 60 -7.43 5.90 -18.48
N GLY A 61 -6.96 5.26 -17.41
CA GLY A 61 -5.55 5.23 -17.04
C GLY A 61 -5.22 3.99 -16.21
N TYR A 62 -3.98 3.91 -15.78
CA TYR A 62 -3.48 2.86 -14.90
C TYR A 62 -2.34 3.42 -14.02
N SER A 63 -2.16 2.83 -12.86
CA SER A 63 -1.04 3.11 -11.96
C SER A 63 0.28 2.70 -12.60
N THR A 64 1.30 3.53 -12.43
CA THR A 64 2.69 3.20 -12.79
C THR A 64 3.50 2.77 -11.58
N ILE A 65 2.87 2.65 -10.41
CA ILE A 65 3.52 2.14 -9.19
C ILE A 65 3.83 0.66 -9.37
N SER A 66 5.07 0.29 -9.08
CA SER A 66 5.47 -1.11 -8.95
C SER A 66 5.19 -1.55 -7.51
N HIS A 67 3.98 -2.02 -7.24
CA HIS A 67 3.55 -2.43 -5.90
C HIS A 67 4.29 -3.67 -5.40
N ASP A 68 4.41 -3.78 -4.08
CA ASP A 68 4.86 -4.98 -3.38
C ASP A 68 3.75 -5.46 -2.45
N TYR A 69 2.84 -6.25 -3.01
CA TYR A 69 1.69 -6.79 -2.29
C TYR A 69 2.04 -8.08 -1.57
N LYS A 70 1.72 -8.12 -0.28
CA LYS A 70 1.85 -9.30 0.56
C LYS A 70 0.52 -9.65 1.20
N VAL A 71 0.06 -10.88 1.01
CA VAL A 71 -1.09 -11.41 1.74
C VAL A 71 -0.63 -11.84 3.13
N GLU A 72 -1.31 -11.34 4.16
CA GLU A 72 -1.09 -11.75 5.55
C GLU A 72 -2.38 -12.22 6.20
N THR A 73 -2.24 -13.00 7.27
CA THR A 73 -3.37 -13.43 8.11
C THR A 73 -3.19 -12.85 9.50
N ILE A 74 -4.05 -11.90 9.87
CA ILE A 74 -4.01 -11.18 11.14
C ILE A 74 -5.30 -11.50 11.90
N LYS A 75 -5.17 -12.00 13.13
CA LYS A 75 -6.30 -12.49 13.96
C LYS A 75 -7.24 -13.46 13.21
N GLY A 76 -6.68 -14.29 12.31
CA GLY A 76 -7.46 -15.26 11.52
C GLY A 76 -8.08 -14.71 10.24
N GLU A 77 -7.99 -13.40 10.01
CA GLU A 77 -8.54 -12.73 8.83
C GLU A 77 -7.45 -12.40 7.80
N LYS A 78 -7.80 -12.41 6.51
CA LYS A 78 -6.85 -12.18 5.42
C LYS A 78 -6.84 -10.73 4.97
N VAL A 79 -5.66 -10.12 4.98
CA VAL A 79 -5.41 -8.76 4.51
C VAL A 79 -4.33 -8.75 3.43
N VAL A 80 -4.29 -7.69 2.65
CA VAL A 80 -3.22 -7.45 1.65
C VAL A 80 -2.49 -6.17 2.06
N ILE A 81 -1.20 -6.29 2.36
CA ILE A 81 -0.34 -5.16 2.71
C ILE A 81 0.43 -4.76 1.46
N ASP A 82 0.45 -3.48 1.14
CA ASP A 82 1.30 -2.92 0.09
C ASP A 82 2.49 -2.22 0.75
N HIS A 83 3.68 -2.81 0.65
CA HIS A 83 4.88 -2.27 1.30
C HIS A 83 5.37 -0.96 0.67
N VAL A 84 4.97 -0.66 -0.58
CA VAL A 84 5.39 0.55 -1.29
C VAL A 84 4.61 1.77 -0.84
N THR A 85 3.30 1.62 -0.61
CA THR A 85 2.43 2.72 -0.14
C THR A 85 2.23 2.71 1.37
N GLY A 86 2.52 1.58 2.03
CA GLY A 86 2.23 1.36 3.45
C GLY A 86 0.74 1.13 3.75
N LEU A 87 -0.10 0.99 2.71
CA LEU A 87 -1.53 0.76 2.87
C LEU A 87 -1.84 -0.72 3.09
N MET A 88 -2.91 -0.96 3.85
CA MET A 88 -3.49 -2.28 4.05
C MET A 88 -4.88 -2.33 3.43
N TRP A 89 -5.15 -3.40 2.71
CA TRP A 89 -6.34 -3.61 1.91
C TRP A 89 -7.10 -4.84 2.38
N HIS A 90 -8.42 -4.75 2.35
CA HIS A 90 -9.29 -5.90 2.55
C HIS A 90 -9.16 -6.84 1.33
N GLN A 91 -8.84 -8.13 1.56
CA GLN A 91 -8.42 -9.03 0.47
C GLN A 91 -9.48 -9.21 -0.63
N SER A 92 -10.76 -9.28 -0.26
CA SER A 92 -11.79 -9.78 -1.18
C SER A 92 -12.63 -8.69 -1.85
N GLY A 93 -12.34 -7.40 -1.61
CA GLY A 93 -13.27 -6.32 -2.00
C GLY A 93 -14.73 -6.64 -1.63
N SER A 94 -15.69 -6.08 -2.37
CA SER A 94 -17.07 -6.58 -2.36
C SER A 94 -17.28 -7.55 -3.53
N ARG A 95 -17.86 -8.74 -3.27
CA ARG A 95 -18.20 -9.71 -4.34
C ARG A 95 -19.32 -9.22 -5.28
N LEU A 96 -20.04 -8.17 -4.91
CA LEU A 96 -21.15 -7.60 -5.67
C LEU A 96 -20.96 -6.09 -5.85
N HIS A 97 -21.52 -5.55 -6.92
CA HIS A 97 -21.65 -4.11 -7.11
C HIS A 97 -22.36 -3.51 -5.88
N MET A 98 -21.62 -2.72 -5.12
CA MET A 98 -22.15 -1.97 -3.98
C MET A 98 -22.45 -0.55 -4.42
N ASN A 99 -23.66 -0.09 -4.14
CA ASN A 99 -23.93 1.34 -4.17
C ASN A 99 -23.26 2.02 -2.96
N TRP A 100 -23.16 3.33 -3.01
CA TRP A 100 -22.49 4.13 -1.98
C TRP A 100 -23.01 3.88 -0.56
N THR A 101 -24.33 3.77 -0.40
CA THR A 101 -24.96 3.50 0.91
C THR A 101 -24.55 2.15 1.47
N LYS A 102 -24.54 1.10 0.63
CA LYS A 102 -24.10 -0.25 1.01
C LYS A 102 -22.61 -0.29 1.36
N ALA A 103 -21.77 0.41 0.59
CA ALA A 103 -20.34 0.51 0.87
C ALA A 103 -20.08 1.17 2.23
N LYS A 104 -20.79 2.26 2.54
CA LYS A 104 -20.72 2.91 3.86
C LYS A 104 -21.15 1.99 5.00
N GLN A 105 -22.24 1.24 4.81
CA GLN A 105 -22.69 0.28 5.83
C GLN A 105 -21.67 -0.83 6.03
N TRP A 106 -21.13 -1.39 4.94
CA TRP A 106 -20.12 -2.43 5.00
C TRP A 106 -18.87 -2.00 5.77
N ILE A 107 -18.37 -0.79 5.53
CA ILE A 107 -17.24 -0.24 6.30
C ILE A 107 -17.58 -0.09 7.79
N LYS A 108 -18.81 0.35 8.14
CA LYS A 108 -19.24 0.41 9.54
C LYS A 108 -19.24 -0.98 10.19
N ASP A 109 -19.78 -1.98 9.50
CA ASP A 109 -19.83 -3.35 10.00
C ASP A 109 -18.41 -3.94 10.15
N LEU A 110 -17.51 -3.63 9.22
CA LEU A 110 -16.10 -4.03 9.25
C LEU A 110 -15.37 -3.44 10.47
N ASN A 111 -15.64 -2.17 10.78
CA ASN A 111 -15.07 -1.49 11.94
C ASN A 111 -15.68 -1.96 13.27
N SER A 112 -16.99 -2.21 13.30
CA SER A 112 -17.67 -2.73 14.49
C SER A 112 -17.27 -4.16 14.82
N SER A 113 -16.90 -4.96 13.82
CA SER A 113 -16.40 -6.33 14.00
C SER A 113 -14.89 -6.41 14.29
N GLU A 114 -14.19 -5.27 14.28
CA GLU A 114 -12.74 -5.20 14.40
C GLU A 114 -12.03 -6.17 13.43
N TYR A 115 -12.39 -6.13 12.15
CA TYR A 115 -11.82 -7.04 11.15
C TYR A 115 -10.29 -6.97 11.16
N ALA A 116 -9.65 -8.15 11.23
CA ALA A 116 -8.20 -8.28 11.41
C ALA A 116 -7.63 -7.58 12.67
N GLY A 117 -8.49 -7.18 13.62
CA GLY A 117 -8.14 -6.42 14.81
C GLY A 117 -8.11 -4.91 14.64
N TYR A 118 -8.63 -4.39 13.54
CA TYR A 118 -8.62 -2.97 13.19
C TYR A 118 -10.04 -2.40 13.09
N ASN A 119 -10.22 -1.14 13.49
CA ASN A 119 -11.51 -0.44 13.51
C ASN A 119 -11.49 0.90 12.72
N ASP A 120 -10.45 1.11 11.94
CA ASP A 120 -10.17 2.30 11.14
C ASP A 120 -10.24 2.03 9.62
N TRP A 121 -10.92 0.95 9.23
CA TRP A 121 -11.20 0.68 7.82
C TRP A 121 -12.01 1.82 7.19
N ARG A 122 -11.65 2.16 5.96
CA ARG A 122 -12.29 3.22 5.18
C ARG A 122 -12.28 2.87 3.70
N LEU A 123 -13.08 3.60 2.93
CA LEU A 123 -12.95 3.58 1.48
C LEU A 123 -11.63 4.27 1.07
N PRO A 124 -10.99 3.86 -0.04
CA PRO A 124 -9.83 4.57 -0.56
C PRO A 124 -10.20 5.97 -1.02
N THR A 125 -9.23 6.88 -0.99
CA THR A 125 -9.34 8.15 -1.73
C THR A 125 -9.24 7.91 -3.24
N VAL A 126 -9.45 8.95 -4.04
CA VAL A 126 -9.32 8.84 -5.51
C VAL A 126 -7.92 8.38 -5.91
N GLU A 127 -6.88 8.93 -5.30
CA GLU A 127 -5.48 8.58 -5.63
C GLU A 127 -5.13 7.16 -5.20
N GLU A 128 -5.54 6.76 -4.00
CA GLU A 128 -5.38 5.39 -3.50
C GLU A 128 -6.14 4.38 -4.37
N ALA A 129 -7.38 4.70 -4.77
CA ALA A 129 -8.17 3.82 -5.63
C ALA A 129 -7.54 3.67 -7.03
N VAL A 130 -7.02 4.76 -7.61
CA VAL A 130 -6.38 4.71 -8.93
C VAL A 130 -5.03 4.01 -8.87
N SER A 131 -4.32 4.04 -7.74
CA SER A 131 -3.08 3.27 -7.58
C SER A 131 -3.29 1.75 -7.74
N LEU A 132 -4.47 1.24 -7.40
CA LEU A 132 -4.79 -0.19 -7.57
C LEU A 132 -5.04 -0.60 -9.04
N LEU A 133 -5.21 0.37 -9.96
CA LEU A 133 -5.53 0.07 -11.35
C LEU A 133 -4.29 -0.44 -12.09
N GLU A 134 -4.21 -1.74 -12.33
CA GLU A 134 -3.11 -2.33 -13.08
C GLU A 134 -3.20 -2.05 -14.59
N LYS A 135 -2.03 -2.01 -15.24
CA LYS A 135 -1.95 -2.00 -16.70
C LYS A 135 -2.54 -3.28 -17.26
N ALA A 136 -3.64 -3.18 -18.00
CA ALA A 136 -4.18 -4.31 -18.76
C ALA A 136 -3.08 -4.90 -19.68
N LYS A 137 -2.72 -6.18 -19.46
CA LYS A 137 -1.82 -6.92 -20.35
C LYS A 137 -2.56 -7.18 -21.67
N LYS A 138 -1.91 -6.91 -22.80
CA LYS A 138 -2.50 -6.98 -24.14
C LYS A 138 -2.82 -8.42 -24.60
N SER A 139 -2.36 -9.42 -23.86
CA SER A 139 -2.68 -10.83 -24.01
C SER A 139 -3.27 -11.32 -22.69
N ASP A 140 -4.57 -11.16 -22.53
CA ASP A 140 -5.47 -12.25 -22.16
C ASP A 140 -6.87 -11.66 -22.04
N ASN A 141 -7.82 -12.35 -22.65
CA ASN A 141 -9.22 -12.01 -22.72
C ASN A 141 -9.94 -12.26 -21.37
N ILE A 142 -9.30 -11.86 -20.28
CA ILE A 142 -9.82 -11.93 -18.92
C ILE A 142 -9.84 -10.53 -18.35
N TYR A 143 -11.04 -9.96 -18.34
CA TYR A 143 -11.43 -8.88 -17.46
C TYR A 143 -11.02 -9.26 -16.03
N ARG A 144 -9.83 -8.85 -15.61
CA ARG A 144 -9.50 -8.78 -14.18
C ARG A 144 -10.31 -7.61 -13.65
N HIS A 145 -11.52 -7.94 -13.23
CA HIS A 145 -12.39 -7.08 -12.43
C HIS A 145 -11.58 -6.60 -11.23
N CYS A 146 -11.12 -5.35 -11.29
CA CYS A 146 -11.06 -4.53 -10.09
C CYS A 146 -12.42 -3.84 -9.97
N PHE A 147 -13.02 -4.01 -8.80
CA PHE A 147 -14.34 -3.56 -8.33
C PHE A 147 -15.54 -4.41 -8.75
#